data_AF-A0A3D4MLF6-F1
#
_entry.id   AF-A0A3D4MLF6-F1
#
_cell.length_a   1.000
_cell.length_b   1.000
_cell.length_c   1.000
_cell.angle_alpha   90.00
_cell.angle_beta   90.00
_cell.angle_gamma   90.00
#
_symmetry.space_group_name_H-M   'P 1'
#
loop_
_entity.id
_entity.type
_entity.pdbx_description
1 polymer ?
#
loop_
_entity_poly.entity_id
_entity_poly.type
_entity_poly.pdbx_seq_one_letter_code
_entity_poly.pdbx_strand_id
1 'polypeptide(L)'
;MGRFKKIGGVSGTSGSPQLSIFNSEHDAKVKELESKLCFNSNELSYAESKMKIEVYLLNKNHPVGGSKAKFFIDHLGYSKDNPKQFFNAIYLAIDGKIPTKERDTAHGHVLEFHEKIKSISGKYYEANIVVSIQKDHGKLTYRIITAYPDKKGEK
;
A
#
# COMPACT_ATOMS: atom_id res chain seq x y z
N MET A 1 13.74 58.51 -22.34
CA MET A 1 14.95 57.72 -22.64
C MET A 1 15.81 57.63 -21.39
N GLY A 2 16.31 56.43 -21.05
CA GLY A 2 17.38 56.20 -20.06
C GLY A 2 16.90 55.85 -18.65
N ARG A 3 16.67 54.56 -18.33
CA ARG A 3 17.61 53.55 -17.81
C ARG A 3 17.88 53.66 -16.29
N PHE A 4 17.15 52.87 -15.51
CA PHE A 4 17.48 52.50 -14.13
C PHE A 4 18.67 51.52 -14.11
N LYS A 5 19.66 51.79 -13.25
CA LYS A 5 20.92 51.05 -13.11
C LYS A 5 20.93 50.30 -11.77
N LYS A 6 20.94 48.96 -11.88
CA LYS A 6 21.61 47.93 -11.05
C LYS A 6 21.86 48.24 -9.56
N ILE A 7 21.20 47.49 -8.68
CA ILE A 7 21.63 47.26 -7.30
C ILE A 7 22.00 45.78 -7.16
N GLY A 8 23.27 45.51 -6.94
CA GLY A 8 23.75 44.23 -6.42
C GLY A 8 23.92 44.36 -4.90
N GLY A 9 23.71 43.28 -4.17
CA GLY A 9 23.90 43.26 -2.72
C GLY A 9 23.21 42.08 -2.07
N VAL A 10 23.83 40.91 -2.20
CA VAL A 10 23.50 39.69 -1.45
C VAL A 10 23.53 39.96 0.06
N SER A 11 22.50 39.50 0.78
CA SER A 11 22.53 39.28 2.22
C SER A 11 22.03 37.87 2.45
N GLY A 12 22.98 36.95 2.64
CA GLY A 12 22.72 35.55 2.90
C GLY A 12 22.10 35.38 4.28
N THR A 13 20.84 34.97 4.31
CA THR A 13 20.27 34.31 5.50
C THR A 13 20.85 32.91 5.56
N SER A 14 21.51 32.62 6.68
CA SER A 14 22.03 31.33 7.13
C SER A 14 21.10 30.16 6.74
N GLY A 15 21.44 29.48 5.65
CA GLY A 15 20.85 28.20 5.29
C GLY A 15 21.50 27.11 6.13
N SER A 16 20.81 26.66 7.17
CA SER A 16 21.11 25.41 7.85
C SER A 16 21.15 24.28 6.80
N PRO A 17 22.29 23.58 6.60
CA PRO A 17 22.35 22.45 5.69
C PRO A 17 21.81 21.20 6.39
N GLN A 18 20.50 21.10 6.58
CA GLN A 18 19.87 19.88 7.11
C GLN A 18 18.48 19.61 6.50
N LEU A 19 18.30 19.70 5.18
CA LEU A 19 17.02 19.27 4.58
C LEU A 19 17.07 18.76 3.14
N SER A 20 18.24 18.37 2.63
CA SER A 20 18.37 17.90 1.23
C SER A 20 18.93 16.49 1.07
N ILE A 21 19.33 15.80 2.15
CA ILE A 21 19.93 14.45 2.04
C ILE A 21 18.92 13.34 2.38
N PHE A 22 17.92 13.61 3.24
CA PHE A 22 16.95 12.58 3.67
C PHE A 22 15.88 12.21 2.63
N ASN A 23 15.66 13.06 1.62
CA ASN A 23 14.66 12.79 0.57
C ASN A 23 15.26 11.98 -0.59
N SER A 24 16.55 12.14 -0.89
CA SER A 24 17.20 11.49 -2.04
C SER A 24 17.33 9.99 -1.90
N GLU A 25 17.59 9.48 -0.69
CA GLU A 25 17.67 8.04 -0.43
C GLU A 25 16.30 7.36 -0.41
N HIS A 26 15.25 8.09 -0.01
CA HIS A 26 13.88 7.62 -0.10
C HIS A 26 13.45 7.49 -1.55
N ASP A 27 13.68 8.55 -2.34
CA ASP A 27 13.40 8.57 -3.78
C ASP A 27 14.19 7.46 -4.50
N ALA A 28 15.46 7.27 -4.17
CA ALA A 28 16.30 6.25 -4.78
C ALA A 28 15.88 4.82 -4.43
N LYS A 29 15.46 4.55 -3.18
CA LYS A 29 14.95 3.21 -2.80
C LYS A 29 13.55 2.93 -3.29
N VAL A 30 12.67 3.94 -3.33
CA VAL A 30 11.37 3.84 -4.00
C VAL A 30 11.62 3.51 -5.47
N LYS A 31 12.52 4.22 -6.13
CA LYS A 31 12.93 3.95 -7.52
C LYS A 31 13.62 2.59 -7.71
N GLU A 32 14.34 2.08 -6.70
CA GLU A 32 14.91 0.73 -6.72
C GLU A 32 13.82 -0.34 -6.56
N LEU A 33 12.83 -0.12 -5.69
CA LEU A 33 11.66 -0.99 -5.54
C LEU A 33 10.76 -0.94 -6.77
N GLU A 34 10.61 0.23 -7.42
CA GLU A 34 9.97 0.39 -8.73
C GLU A 34 10.77 -0.33 -9.84
N SER A 35 12.10 -0.39 -9.72
CA SER A 35 12.96 -1.11 -10.68
C SER A 35 12.98 -2.63 -10.49
N LYS A 36 12.52 -3.14 -9.34
CA LYS A 36 12.24 -4.56 -9.15
C LYS A 36 10.90 -4.84 -9.82
N LEU A 37 10.96 -5.51 -10.97
CA LEU A 37 9.83 -5.88 -11.82
C LEU A 37 8.72 -6.70 -11.12
N CYS A 38 8.81 -6.96 -9.82
CA CYS A 38 7.87 -7.77 -9.05
C CYS A 38 7.87 -7.38 -7.56
N PHE A 39 6.67 -7.33 -6.98
CA PHE A 39 6.46 -7.10 -5.55
C PHE A 39 7.07 -8.24 -4.74
N ASN A 40 7.98 -7.91 -3.81
CA ASN A 40 8.54 -8.87 -2.87
C ASN A 40 7.70 -8.90 -1.59
N SER A 41 6.89 -9.94 -1.44
CA SER A 41 5.98 -10.06 -0.31
C SER A 41 6.69 -10.36 1.02
N ASN A 42 7.98 -10.71 1.04
CA ASN A 42 8.72 -10.95 2.30
C ASN A 42 8.81 -9.71 3.20
N GLU A 43 8.62 -8.52 2.64
CA GLU A 43 8.56 -7.25 3.38
C GLU A 43 7.13 -6.91 3.87
N LEU A 44 6.13 -7.74 3.54
CA LEU A 44 4.76 -7.64 4.01
C LEU A 44 4.61 -8.36 5.36
N SER A 45 4.33 -7.60 6.42
CA SER A 45 4.17 -8.15 7.76
C SER A 45 2.70 -8.33 8.14
N TYR A 46 2.37 -9.52 8.67
CA TYR A 46 1.07 -9.76 9.28
C TYR A 46 0.86 -8.84 10.49
N ALA A 47 1.89 -8.61 11.31
CA ALA A 47 1.76 -7.80 12.52
C ALA A 47 1.32 -6.36 12.19
N GLU A 48 1.92 -5.77 11.15
CA GLU A 48 1.58 -4.43 10.67
C GLU A 48 0.18 -4.38 10.02
N SER A 49 -0.21 -5.47 9.36
CA SER A 49 -1.49 -5.57 8.66
C SER A 49 -2.65 -6.05 9.55
N LYS A 50 -2.36 -6.59 10.74
CA LYS A 50 -3.32 -7.29 11.62
C LYS A 50 -4.55 -6.47 11.92
N MET A 51 -4.37 -5.22 12.35
CA MET A 51 -5.47 -4.29 12.66
C MET A 51 -6.40 -4.09 11.45
N LYS A 52 -5.83 -3.92 10.25
CA LYS A 52 -6.63 -3.74 9.03
C LYS A 52 -7.35 -5.03 8.62
N ILE A 53 -6.73 -6.18 8.85
CA ILE A 53 -7.34 -7.48 8.55
C ILE A 53 -8.49 -7.79 9.51
N GLU A 54 -8.23 -7.79 10.82
CA GLU A 54 -9.18 -8.26 11.83
C GLU A 54 -10.30 -7.24 12.10
N VAL A 55 -9.98 -5.94 12.10
CA VAL A 55 -10.92 -4.88 12.51
C VAL A 55 -11.66 -4.26 11.32
N TYR A 56 -11.08 -4.33 10.11
CA TYR A 56 -11.69 -3.74 8.90
C TYR A 56 -12.11 -4.81 7.87
N LEU A 57 -11.17 -5.62 7.35
CA LEU A 57 -11.45 -6.52 6.23
C LEU A 57 -12.26 -7.77 6.59
N LEU A 58 -12.15 -8.28 7.82
CA LEU A 58 -12.88 -9.47 8.29
C LEU A 58 -13.96 -9.10 9.32
N ASN A 59 -14.30 -7.81 9.41
CA ASN A 59 -15.27 -7.31 10.36
C ASN A 59 -16.57 -6.87 9.67
N LYS A 60 -17.55 -7.77 9.60
CA LYS A 60 -18.89 -7.49 9.07
C LYS A 60 -19.61 -6.32 9.76
N ASN A 61 -19.26 -6.04 11.03
CA ASN A 61 -19.86 -4.96 11.82
C ASN A 61 -19.11 -3.62 11.66
N HIS A 62 -18.10 -3.53 10.79
CA HIS A 62 -17.37 -2.28 10.60
C HIS A 62 -18.27 -1.23 9.90
N PRO A 63 -18.43 -0.01 10.45
CA PRO A 63 -19.43 0.97 10.00
C PRO A 63 -19.29 1.37 8.52
N VAL A 64 -18.06 1.37 8.00
CA VAL A 64 -17.75 1.72 6.60
C VAL A 64 -17.31 0.50 5.77
N GLY A 65 -16.97 -0.61 6.44
CA GLY A 65 -16.24 -1.74 5.86
C GLY A 65 -17.08 -3.02 5.75
N GLY A 66 -18.27 -3.04 6.37
CA GLY A 66 -19.09 -4.24 6.52
C GLY A 66 -19.42 -4.92 5.20
N SER A 67 -19.74 -4.17 4.14
CA SER A 67 -20.06 -4.75 2.83
C SER A 67 -18.86 -5.43 2.17
N LYS A 68 -17.64 -4.89 2.34
CA LYS A 68 -16.41 -5.53 1.85
C LYS A 68 -16.09 -6.77 2.66
N ALA A 69 -16.24 -6.68 3.99
CA ALA A 69 -16.01 -7.80 4.88
C ALA A 69 -16.98 -8.96 4.61
N LYS A 70 -18.24 -8.65 4.31
CA LYS A 70 -19.23 -9.65 3.93
C LYS A 70 -18.80 -10.44 2.69
N PHE A 71 -18.19 -9.80 1.70
CA PHE A 71 -17.67 -10.53 0.53
C PHE A 71 -16.60 -11.56 0.92
N PHE A 72 -15.63 -11.17 1.74
CA PHE A 72 -14.55 -12.07 2.15
C PHE A 72 -15.04 -13.20 3.06
N ILE A 73 -16.05 -12.94 3.88
CA ILE A 73 -16.67 -13.96 4.72
C ILE A 73 -17.51 -14.91 3.86
N ASP A 74 -18.45 -14.38 3.06
CA ASP A 74 -19.46 -15.19 2.38
C ASP A 74 -18.89 -15.91 1.14
N HIS A 75 -17.97 -15.31 0.39
CA HIS A 75 -17.42 -15.89 -0.84
C HIS A 75 -16.07 -16.57 -0.64
N LEU A 76 -15.16 -15.98 0.14
CA LEU A 76 -13.86 -16.60 0.39
C LEU A 76 -13.86 -17.55 1.60
N GLY A 77 -14.82 -17.41 2.51
CA GLY A 77 -14.92 -18.18 3.74
C GLY A 77 -14.06 -17.67 4.89
N TYR A 78 -13.38 -16.52 4.74
CA TYR A 78 -12.47 -16.00 5.76
C TYR A 78 -13.21 -15.13 6.77
N SER A 79 -12.97 -15.37 8.06
CA SER A 79 -13.55 -14.64 9.19
C SER A 79 -12.46 -14.20 10.17
N LYS A 80 -12.88 -13.53 11.26
CA LYS A 80 -11.98 -13.20 12.37
C LYS A 80 -11.37 -14.42 13.07
N ASP A 81 -11.87 -15.62 12.80
CA ASP A 81 -11.37 -16.87 13.37
C ASP A 81 -10.12 -17.39 12.65
N ASN A 82 -9.92 -16.99 11.38
CA ASN A 82 -8.77 -17.40 10.56
C ASN A 82 -8.07 -16.24 9.81
N PRO A 83 -7.73 -15.13 10.48
CA PRO A 83 -7.19 -13.93 9.84
C PRO A 83 -5.80 -14.15 9.25
N LYS A 84 -5.00 -15.05 9.83
CA LYS A 84 -3.69 -15.46 9.28
C LYS A 84 -3.82 -16.21 7.97
N GLN A 85 -4.85 -17.04 7.80
CA GLN A 85 -5.07 -17.76 6.54
C GLN A 85 -5.46 -16.80 5.43
N PHE A 86 -6.31 -15.81 5.74
CA PHE A 86 -6.64 -14.73 4.80
C PHE A 86 -5.42 -13.90 4.41
N PHE A 87 -4.60 -13.52 5.40
CA PHE A 87 -3.34 -12.82 5.13
C PHE A 87 -2.45 -13.62 4.17
N ASN A 88 -2.27 -14.91 4.44
CA ASN A 88 -1.46 -15.77 3.59
C ASN A 88 -2.03 -15.91 2.18
N ALA A 89 -3.36 -15.96 2.04
CA ALA A 89 -4.02 -15.98 0.73
C ALA A 89 -3.76 -14.68 -0.05
N ILE A 90 -3.79 -13.52 0.61
CA ILE A 90 -3.41 -12.24 0.00
C ILE A 90 -1.92 -12.22 -0.35
N TYR A 91 -1.06 -12.62 0.58
CA TYR A 91 0.38 -12.70 0.41
C TYR A 91 0.72 -13.47 -0.86
N LEU A 92 0.19 -14.68 -1.00
CA LEU A 92 0.40 -15.54 -2.16
C LEU A 92 -0.21 -14.98 -3.45
N ALA A 93 -1.28 -14.19 -3.37
CA ALA A 93 -1.93 -13.61 -4.54
C ALA A 93 -1.08 -12.50 -5.17
N ILE A 94 -0.36 -11.72 -4.36
CA ILE A 94 0.42 -10.56 -4.81
C ILE A 94 1.93 -10.82 -4.87
N ASP A 95 2.42 -11.91 -4.28
CA ASP A 95 3.84 -12.26 -4.32
C ASP A 95 4.35 -12.41 -5.75
N GLY A 96 5.45 -11.75 -6.06
CA GLY A 96 6.04 -11.76 -7.40
C GLY A 96 5.20 -11.03 -8.46
N LYS A 97 4.12 -10.34 -8.09
CA LYS A 97 3.23 -9.64 -9.04
C LYS A 97 3.61 -8.18 -9.23
N ILE A 98 3.18 -7.62 -10.36
CA ILE A 98 3.33 -6.20 -10.68
C ILE A 98 2.06 -5.48 -10.21
N PRO A 99 2.17 -4.36 -9.48
CA PRO A 99 1.02 -3.54 -9.16
C PRO A 99 0.35 -3.02 -10.43
N THR A 100 -0.97 -3.14 -10.50
CA THR A 100 -1.76 -2.57 -11.59
C THR A 100 -1.84 -1.05 -11.56
N LYS A 101 -1.73 -0.44 -10.37
CA LYS A 101 -1.68 1.01 -10.20
C LYS A 101 -0.78 1.35 -9.03
N GLU A 102 -0.12 2.49 -9.15
CA GLU A 102 0.74 3.08 -8.12
C GLU A 102 0.30 4.53 -7.92
N ARG A 103 0.25 4.97 -6.67
CA ARG A 103 -0.13 6.35 -6.32
C ARG A 103 0.64 6.86 -5.12
N ASP A 104 1.12 8.08 -5.26
CA ASP A 104 1.64 8.86 -4.14
C ASP A 104 0.50 9.53 -3.41
N THR A 105 0.42 9.32 -2.11
CA THR A 105 -0.55 9.99 -1.24
C THR A 105 0.18 10.80 -0.18
N ALA A 106 -0.53 11.75 0.45
CA ALA A 106 0.03 12.52 1.58
C ALA A 106 0.48 11.64 2.76
N HIS A 107 0.08 10.37 2.80
CA HIS A 107 0.40 9.40 3.85
C HIS A 107 1.42 8.34 3.41
N GLY A 108 1.95 8.42 2.18
CA GLY A 108 2.93 7.49 1.64
C GLY A 108 2.57 6.93 0.26
N HIS A 109 3.41 6.02 -0.22
CA HIS A 109 3.23 5.35 -1.51
C HIS A 109 2.23 4.20 -1.38
N VAL A 110 1.33 4.07 -2.35
CA VAL A 110 0.27 3.06 -2.38
C VAL A 110 0.35 2.27 -3.68
N LEU A 111 0.34 0.95 -3.54
CA LEU A 111 0.32 -0.03 -4.61
C LEU A 111 -1.03 -0.74 -4.63
N GLU A 112 -1.64 -0.84 -5.79
CA GLU A 112 -2.91 -1.54 -6.01
C GLU A 112 -2.70 -2.70 -6.99
N PHE A 113 -3.06 -3.90 -6.55
CA PHE A 113 -2.97 -5.15 -7.29
C PHE A 113 -4.36 -5.64 -7.63
N HIS A 114 -4.59 -6.02 -8.88
CA HIS A 114 -5.80 -6.70 -9.29
C HIS A 114 -5.49 -8.18 -9.49
N GLU A 115 -5.82 -9.00 -8.48
CA GLU A 115 -5.41 -10.40 -8.43
C GLU A 115 -6.53 -11.32 -7.94
N LYS A 116 -6.33 -12.62 -8.11
CA LYS A 116 -7.27 -13.64 -7.66
C LYS A 116 -6.88 -14.18 -6.29
N ILE A 117 -7.77 -14.03 -5.31
CA ILE A 117 -7.59 -14.59 -3.97
C ILE A 117 -8.22 -15.98 -3.93
N LYS A 118 -7.46 -16.94 -3.41
CA LYS A 118 -7.95 -18.30 -3.15
C LYS A 118 -8.84 -18.31 -1.91
N SER A 119 -10.04 -18.87 -2.03
CA SER A 119 -10.96 -19.14 -0.92
C SER A 119 -10.53 -20.39 -0.15
N ILE A 120 -11.09 -20.59 1.05
CA ILE A 120 -10.91 -21.82 1.84
C ILE A 120 -11.41 -23.05 1.07
N SER A 121 -12.48 -22.88 0.28
CA SER A 121 -13.02 -23.94 -0.58
C SER A 121 -12.14 -24.28 -1.79
N GLY A 122 -11.05 -23.53 -2.00
CA GLY A 122 -10.14 -23.70 -3.14
C GLY A 122 -10.54 -22.95 -4.41
N LYS A 123 -11.73 -22.33 -4.46
CA LYS A 123 -12.16 -21.45 -5.55
C LYS A 123 -11.38 -20.13 -5.54
N TYR A 124 -11.25 -19.49 -6.69
CA TYR A 124 -10.56 -18.20 -6.84
C TYR A 124 -11.55 -17.08 -7.16
N TYR A 125 -11.36 -15.92 -6.55
CA TYR A 125 -12.20 -14.74 -6.77
C TYR A 125 -11.34 -13.50 -7.02
N GLU A 126 -11.75 -12.66 -7.97
CA GLU A 126 -11.05 -11.44 -8.32
C GLU A 126 -11.26 -10.35 -7.26
N ALA A 127 -10.17 -9.75 -6.82
CA ALA A 127 -10.16 -8.68 -5.84
C ALA A 127 -9.05 -7.67 -6.14
N ASN A 128 -9.36 -6.42 -5.80
CA ASN A 128 -8.39 -5.35 -5.76
C ASN A 128 -7.77 -5.31 -4.35
N ILE A 129 -6.47 -5.50 -4.27
CA ILE A 129 -5.68 -5.53 -3.04
C ILE A 129 -4.83 -4.27 -3.01
N VAL A 130 -4.96 -3.49 -1.94
CA VAL A 130 -4.27 -2.21 -1.81
C VAL A 130 -3.31 -2.27 -0.63
N VAL A 131 -2.04 -2.01 -0.94
CA VAL A 131 -0.90 -2.07 -0.03
C VAL A 131 -0.27 -0.69 0.03
N SER A 132 0.08 -0.22 1.23
CA SER A 132 0.85 1.00 1.41
C SER A 132 2.28 0.65 1.82
N ILE A 133 3.23 1.39 1.25
CA ILE A 133 4.64 1.37 1.64
C ILE A 133 4.83 2.40 2.75
N GLN A 134 5.29 1.97 3.91
CA GLN A 134 5.60 2.83 5.05
C GLN A 134 7.07 2.74 5.37
N LYS A 135 7.67 3.87 5.77
CA LYS A 135 9.03 3.92 6.29
C LYS A 135 8.96 4.01 7.80
N ASP A 136 9.27 2.92 8.48
CA ASP A 136 9.30 2.86 9.94
C ASP A 136 10.74 2.62 10.40
N HIS A 137 11.29 3.53 11.20
CA HIS A 137 12.66 3.44 11.73
C HIS A 137 13.75 3.18 10.67
N GLY A 138 13.58 3.69 9.44
CA GLY A 138 14.53 3.49 8.33
C GLY A 138 14.36 2.18 7.55
N LYS A 139 13.45 1.31 7.99
CA LYS A 139 13.03 0.10 7.27
C LYS A 139 11.75 0.39 6.47
N LEU A 140 11.76 0.01 5.20
CA LEU A 140 10.54 0.02 4.40
C LEU A 140 9.72 -1.22 4.76
N THR A 141 8.46 -1.02 5.08
CA THR A 141 7.51 -2.09 5.41
C THR A 141 6.28 -1.92 4.56
N TYR A 142 5.73 -3.05 4.10
CA TYR A 142 4.46 -3.05 3.40
C TYR A 142 3.34 -3.38 4.36
N ARG A 143 2.22 -2.68 4.19
CA ARG A 143 1.02 -2.85 5.00
C ARG A 143 -0.21 -2.92 4.12
N ILE A 144 -1.05 -3.94 4.32
CA ILE A 144 -2.36 -4.01 3.67
C ILE A 144 -3.26 -2.92 4.26
N ILE A 145 -3.73 -2.00 3.43
CA ILE A 145 -4.62 -0.92 3.86
C ILE A 145 -6.08 -1.22 3.58
N THR A 146 -6.38 -1.89 2.46
CA THR A 146 -7.73 -2.37 2.13
C THR A 146 -7.64 -3.46 1.05
N ALA A 147 -8.68 -4.28 0.95
CA ALA A 147 -8.98 -5.10 -0.21
C ALA A 147 -10.48 -4.98 -0.50
N TYR A 148 -10.89 -5.15 -1.76
CA TYR A 148 -12.29 -5.12 -2.14
C TYR A 148 -12.53 -6.00 -3.38
N PRO A 149 -13.71 -6.63 -3.51
CA PRO A 149 -14.04 -7.41 -4.69
C PRO A 149 -13.97 -6.55 -5.95
N ASP A 150 -13.48 -7.11 -7.05
CA ASP A 150 -13.66 -6.45 -8.34
C ASP A 150 -15.15 -6.39 -8.69
N LYS A 151 -15.61 -5.23 -9.16
CA LYS A 151 -17.04 -5.01 -9.46
C LYS A 151 -17.60 -5.95 -10.52
N LYS A 152 -16.76 -6.75 -11.20
CA LYS A 152 -17.18 -7.78 -12.17
C LYS A 152 -17.73 -9.08 -11.57
N GLY A 153 -18.00 -9.14 -10.27
CA GLY A 153 -18.63 -10.30 -9.63
C GLY A 153 -20.12 -10.54 -9.97
N GLU A 154 -20.76 -9.69 -10.78
CA GLU A 154 -22.13 -9.89 -11.25
C GLU A 154 -22.15 -10.13 -12.76
N LYS A 155 -22.23 -11.41 -13.15
CA LYS A 155 -23.01 -11.89 -14.30
C LYS A 155 -23.59 -13.26 -13.98
#